data_AF-A0ABD2R922-F1
#
_entry.id   AF-A0ABD2R922-F1
#
_cell.length_a   1.000
_cell.length_b   1.000
_cell.length_c   1.000
_cell.angle_alpha   90.00
_cell.angle_beta   90.00
_cell.angle_gamma   90.00
#
_symmetry.space_group_name_H-M   'P 1'
#
loop_
_entity.id
_entity.type
_entity.pdbx_description
1 polymer ?
#
loop_
_entity_poly.entity_id
_entity_poly.type
_entity_poly.pdbx_seq_one_letter_code
_entity_poly.pdbx_strand_id
1 'polypeptide(L)'
;MAESSYATMTNYPIAVIGSEYCTANQVDVVISRKVKTLRYGEFVVSDMNGNFVFKVKGTSFGWHDKRVILDAVDNPLITLKPKMLTEHSRWNAFKGESTDKKTFYLL
;
A
#
# COMPACT_ATOMS: atom_id res chain seq x y z
N MET A 1 -10.00 33.19 -22.55
CA MET A 1 -10.66 31.93 -22.13
C MET A 1 -9.58 30.87 -22.01
N ALA A 2 -9.41 30.25 -20.84
CA ALA A 2 -8.45 29.16 -20.65
C ALA A 2 -9.19 27.83 -20.81
N GLU A 3 -8.81 27.04 -21.81
CA GLU A 3 -9.25 25.65 -21.92
C GLU A 3 -8.61 24.84 -20.79
N SER A 4 -9.47 24.21 -20.00
CA SER A 4 -9.05 23.21 -19.02
C SER A 4 -8.86 21.89 -19.77
N SER A 5 -7.62 21.42 -19.84
CA SER A 5 -7.26 20.11 -20.37
C SER A 5 -7.67 19.01 -19.38
N TYR A 6 -8.97 18.71 -19.31
CA TYR A 6 -9.43 17.51 -18.63
C TYR A 6 -8.89 16.31 -19.42
N ALA A 7 -7.92 15.62 -18.84
CA ALA A 7 -7.43 14.35 -19.34
C ALA A 7 -8.63 13.45 -19.63
N THR A 8 -8.61 12.81 -20.80
CA THR A 8 -9.59 11.79 -21.17
C THR A 8 -9.52 10.65 -20.16
N MET A 9 -10.45 10.65 -19.20
CA MET A 9 -10.61 9.54 -18.26
C MET A 9 -11.00 8.31 -19.06
N THR A 10 -10.02 7.44 -19.33
CA THR A 10 -10.29 6.10 -19.81
C THR A 10 -11.15 5.40 -18.75
N ASN A 11 -12.31 4.89 -19.17
CA ASN A 11 -13.30 4.22 -18.30
C ASN A 11 -12.82 2.84 -17.81
N TYR A 12 -11.50 2.63 -17.73
CA TYR A 12 -10.87 1.37 -17.32
C TYR A 12 -10.18 1.61 -15.98
N PRO A 13 -10.51 0.82 -14.93
CA PRO A 13 -9.83 0.93 -13.66
C PRO A 13 -8.33 0.70 -13.86
N ILE A 14 -7.51 1.65 -13.42
CA ILE A 14 -6.05 1.49 -13.44
C ILE A 14 -5.67 0.55 -12.30
N ALA A 15 -5.42 -0.71 -12.64
CA ALA A 15 -4.96 -1.71 -11.69
C ALA A 15 -3.47 -1.49 -11.37
N VAL A 16 -3.19 -0.73 -10.29
CA VAL A 16 -1.81 -0.37 -9.90
C VAL A 16 -1.01 -1.57 -9.41
N ILE A 17 -1.64 -2.47 -8.65
CA ILE A 17 -0.99 -3.68 -8.10
C ILE A 17 -1.25 -4.89 -9.00
N GLY A 18 -2.53 -5.13 -9.29
CA GLY A 18 -3.04 -6.27 -10.06
C GLY A 18 -4.56 -6.19 -10.13
N SER A 19 -5.16 -6.70 -11.20
CA SER A 19 -6.61 -6.63 -11.41
C SER A 19 -7.39 -7.52 -10.44
N GLU A 20 -6.75 -8.52 -9.85
CA GLU A 20 -7.29 -9.38 -8.81
C GLU A 20 -7.61 -8.62 -7.51
N TYR A 21 -7.05 -7.42 -7.31
CA TYR A 21 -7.35 -6.52 -6.20
C TYR A 21 -8.39 -5.45 -6.58
N CYS A 22 -8.99 -5.54 -7.76
CA CYS A 22 -10.04 -4.65 -8.21
C CYS A 22 -11.40 -5.36 -8.13
N THR A 23 -12.43 -4.61 -7.75
CA THR A 23 -13.82 -5.08 -7.76
C THR A 23 -14.72 -3.98 -8.28
N ALA A 24 -15.84 -4.37 -8.90
CA ALA A 24 -16.84 -3.43 -9.41
C ALA A 24 -17.62 -2.74 -8.29
N ASN A 25 -17.67 -3.36 -7.11
CA ASN A 25 -18.43 -2.86 -5.96
C ASN A 25 -17.52 -2.08 -5.00
N GLN A 26 -18.09 -1.11 -4.29
CA GLN A 26 -17.40 -0.46 -3.18
C GLN A 26 -17.09 -1.48 -2.08
N VAL A 27 -15.89 -1.40 -1.51
CA VAL A 27 -15.45 -2.24 -0.40
C VAL A 27 -15.16 -1.35 0.79
N ASP A 28 -15.93 -1.52 1.86
CA ASP A 28 -15.62 -0.92 3.15
C ASP A 28 -14.60 -1.80 3.88
N VAL A 29 -13.55 -1.16 4.39
CA VAL A 29 -12.45 -1.84 5.08
C VAL A 29 -12.27 -1.30 6.48
N VAL A 30 -11.89 -2.18 7.40
CA VAL A 30 -11.58 -1.87 8.79
C VAL A 30 -10.09 -2.02 9.01
N ILE A 31 -9.45 -0.98 9.54
CA ILE A 31 -8.03 -1.00 9.92
C ILE A 31 -7.94 -1.24 11.43
N SER A 32 -7.34 -2.36 11.81
CA SER A 32 -7.12 -2.73 13.21
C SER A 32 -5.63 -2.78 13.52
N ARG A 33 -5.23 -2.23 14.67
CA ARG A 33 -3.86 -2.35 15.18
C ARG A 33 -3.76 -3.60 16.02
N LYS A 34 -2.75 -4.44 15.77
CA LYS A 34 -2.41 -5.51 16.71
C LYS A 34 -1.72 -4.90 17.94
N VAL A 35 -2.46 -4.78 19.03
CA VAL A 35 -1.95 -4.21 20.30
C VAL A 35 -1.05 -5.21 21.04
N LYS A 36 -1.09 -6.50 20.67
CA LYS A 36 -0.36 -7.59 21.36
C LYS A 36 1.10 -7.75 20.95
N THR A 37 1.61 -7.03 19.94
CA THR A 37 3.00 -7.13 19.52
C THR A 37 3.80 -5.89 19.97
N LEU A 38 4.96 -6.11 20.59
CA LEU A 38 5.97 -5.08 20.91
C LEU A 38 6.50 -4.34 19.66
N ARG A 39 6.08 -4.78 18.46
CA ARG A 39 6.43 -4.21 17.17
C ARG A 39 5.43 -3.10 16.83
N TYR A 40 5.82 -1.86 17.13
CA TYR A 40 5.12 -0.69 16.62
C TYR A 40 4.97 -0.79 15.08
N GLY A 41 3.75 -0.66 14.57
CA GLY A 41 3.48 -0.58 13.14
C GLY A 41 2.88 -1.83 12.46
N GLU A 42 2.45 -2.84 13.22
CA GLU A 42 1.66 -3.95 12.66
C GLU A 42 0.15 -3.65 12.64
N PHE A 43 -0.43 -3.73 11.45
CA PHE A 43 -1.86 -3.52 11.22
C PHE A 43 -2.46 -4.68 10.43
N VAL A 44 -3.76 -4.84 10.58
CA VAL A 44 -4.55 -5.75 9.76
C VAL A 44 -5.71 -4.98 9.16
N VAL A 45 -5.91 -5.17 7.87
CA VAL A 45 -7.04 -4.64 7.12
C VAL A 45 -8.00 -5.79 6.87
N SER A 46 -9.26 -5.62 7.24
CA SER A 46 -10.32 -6.61 7.00
C SER A 46 -11.50 -5.98 6.28
N ASP A 47 -12.36 -6.82 5.69
CA ASP A 47 -13.70 -6.40 5.27
C ASP A 47 -14.63 -6.22 6.49
N MET A 48 -15.86 -5.77 6.24
CA MET A 48 -16.91 -5.63 7.26
C MET A 48 -17.36 -6.96 7.89
N ASN A 49 -17.06 -8.10 7.27
CA ASN A 49 -17.35 -9.43 7.80
C ASN A 49 -16.21 -9.97 8.68
N GLY A 50 -15.10 -9.23 8.80
CA GLY A 50 -13.91 -9.63 9.56
C GLY A 50 -12.93 -10.52 8.79
N ASN A 51 -13.12 -10.72 7.49
CA ASN A 51 -12.16 -11.45 6.65
C ASN A 51 -10.92 -10.59 6.41
N PHE A 52 -9.74 -11.13 6.67
CA PHE A 52 -8.49 -10.41 6.44
C PHE A 52 -8.22 -10.25 4.96
N VAL A 53 -8.08 -9.00 4.51
CA VAL A 53 -7.75 -8.66 3.12
C VAL A 53 -6.27 -8.32 2.98
N PHE A 54 -5.71 -7.56 3.92
CA PHE A 54 -4.29 -7.21 3.93
C PHE A 54 -3.68 -7.25 5.33
N LYS A 55 -2.39 -7.53 5.39
CA LYS A 55 -1.56 -7.42 6.59
C LYS A 55 -0.50 -6.36 6.34
N VAL A 56 -0.24 -5.51 7.33
CA VAL A 56 0.85 -4.54 7.29
C VAL A 56 1.87 -4.92 8.34
N LYS A 57 3.10 -5.18 7.92
CA LYS A 57 4.23 -5.47 8.81
C LYS A 57 5.23 -4.31 8.78
N GLY A 58 5.63 -3.84 9.95
CA GLY A 58 6.79 -2.97 10.10
C GLY A 58 8.09 -3.80 10.06
N THR A 59 9.20 -3.22 9.60
CA THR A 59 10.50 -3.90 9.68
C THR A 59 11.13 -3.75 11.05
N SER A 60 11.67 -4.86 11.58
CA SER A 60 12.23 -4.90 12.93
C SER A 60 13.70 -4.44 13.03
N PHE A 61 14.38 -4.15 11.91
CA PHE A 61 15.82 -3.87 11.90
C PHE A 61 16.21 -2.76 10.93
N GLY A 62 16.94 -1.74 11.42
CA GLY A 62 17.70 -0.75 10.63
C GLY A 62 16.92 0.29 9.82
N TRP A 63 15.62 0.10 9.56
CA TRP A 63 14.78 1.02 8.79
C TRP A 63 13.57 1.43 9.60
N HIS A 64 13.75 2.44 10.44
CA HIS A 64 12.62 3.10 11.10
C HIS A 64 11.68 3.58 9.97
N ASP A 65 10.43 3.13 10.02
CA ASP A 65 9.35 3.46 9.08
C ASP A 65 9.20 2.67 7.78
N LYS A 66 10.04 1.67 7.43
CA LYS A 66 9.68 0.77 6.30
C LYS A 66 8.46 -0.08 6.66
N ARG A 67 7.50 -0.17 5.75
CA ARG A 67 6.28 -1.00 5.89
C ARG A 67 6.12 -1.92 4.69
N VAL A 68 5.68 -3.15 4.93
CA VAL A 68 5.34 -4.12 3.89
C VAL A 68 3.86 -4.46 4.01
N ILE A 69 3.12 -4.27 2.91
CA ILE A 69 1.73 -4.65 2.75
C ILE A 69 1.71 -6.03 2.10
N LEU A 70 1.03 -6.97 2.74
CA LEU A 70 0.87 -8.35 2.30
C LEU A 70 -0.61 -8.65 2.04
N ASP A 71 -0.88 -9.60 1.16
CA ASP A 71 -2.22 -10.16 0.96
C ASP A 71 -2.66 -11.06 2.14
N ALA A 72 -3.85 -11.66 2.00
CA ALA A 72 -4.43 -12.57 3.01
C ALA A 72 -3.55 -13.80 3.30
N VAL A 73 -2.80 -14.28 2.30
CA VAL A 73 -1.92 -15.47 2.38
C VAL A 73 -0.44 -15.12 2.62
N ASP A 74 -0.17 -13.89 3.08
CA ASP A 74 1.17 -13.39 3.41
C ASP A 74 2.13 -13.21 2.20
N ASN A 75 1.61 -13.07 0.97
CA ASN A 75 2.44 -12.63 -0.15
C ASN A 75 2.68 -11.11 -0.09
N PRO A 76 3.93 -10.64 -0.25
CA PRO A 76 4.25 -9.23 -0.24
C PRO A 76 3.80 -8.56 -1.54
N LEU A 77 2.99 -7.50 -1.42
CA LEU A 77 2.46 -6.74 -2.57
C LEU A 77 3.20 -5.43 -2.76
N ILE A 78 3.31 -4.65 -1.69
CA ILE A 78 3.93 -3.33 -1.72
C ILE A 78 4.87 -3.17 -0.52
N THR A 79 6.07 -2.68 -0.78
CA THR A 79 6.93 -2.11 0.24
C THR A 79 6.86 -0.59 0.18
N LEU A 80 6.53 0.05 1.30
CA LEU A 80 6.54 1.51 1.49
C LEU A 80 7.80 1.89 2.26
N LYS A 81 8.54 2.88 1.76
CA LYS A 81 9.77 3.38 2.39
C LYS A 81 9.81 4.91 2.38
N PRO A 82 10.19 5.56 3.49
CA PRO A 82 10.37 7.01 3.51
C PRO A 82 11.51 7.42 2.57
N LYS A 83 11.35 8.58 1.92
CA LYS A 83 12.40 9.20 1.13
C LYS A 83 13.31 10.02 2.06
N MET A 84 14.45 9.45 2.46
CA MET A 84 15.33 10.01 3.52
C MET A 84 16.02 11.35 3.19
N LEU A 85 15.78 11.96 2.02
CA LEU A 85 16.47 13.17 1.56
C LEU A 85 15.52 14.28 1.08
N THR A 86 14.29 14.34 1.59
CA THR A 86 13.37 15.45 1.31
C THR A 86 12.80 16.01 2.60
N GLU A 87 12.73 17.34 2.74
CA GLU A 87 12.03 18.02 3.85
C GLU A 87 10.53 17.67 3.90
N HIS A 88 9.98 17.20 2.79
CA HIS A 88 8.63 16.68 2.72
C HIS A 88 8.61 15.21 3.13
N SER A 89 7.67 14.82 4.01
CA SER A 89 7.40 13.44 4.43
C SER A 89 6.85 12.58 3.27
N ARG A 90 7.71 12.30 2.28
CA ARG A 90 7.38 11.53 1.07
C ARG A 90 7.71 10.06 1.25
N TRP A 91 6.92 9.23 0.58
CA TRP A 91 7.05 7.78 0.58
C TRP A 91 7.26 7.27 -0.84
N ASN A 92 8.11 6.25 -0.98
CA ASN A 92 8.27 5.48 -2.20
C ASN A 92 7.56 4.14 -2.03
N ALA A 93 6.82 3.71 -3.06
CA ALA A 93 6.19 2.40 -3.11
C ALA A 93 6.92 1.50 -4.11
N PHE A 94 7.15 0.25 -3.71
CA PHE A 94 7.89 -0.74 -4.48
C PHE A 94 7.08 -2.03 -4.59
N LYS A 95 7.20 -2.73 -5.72
CA LYS A 95 6.60 -4.05 -5.91
C LYS A 95 7.23 -5.11 -5.01
N GLY A 96 6.41 -5.88 -4.33
CA GLY A 96 6.82 -6.97 -3.45
C GLY A 96 7.67 -6.49 -2.27
N GLU A 97 8.70 -7.25 -1.93
CA GLU A 97 9.69 -6.88 -0.88
C GLU A 97 10.85 -6.04 -1.41
N SER A 98 10.85 -5.73 -2.71
CA SER A 98 11.95 -5.00 -3.33
C SER A 98 12.09 -3.60 -2.74
N THR A 99 13.33 -3.11 -2.72
CA THR A 99 13.65 -1.70 -2.48
C THR A 99 14.45 -1.09 -3.62
N ASP A 100 14.51 -1.77 -4.77
CA ASP A 100 15.22 -1.31 -5.96
C ASP A 100 14.41 -0.24 -6.70
N LYS A 101 15.11 0.80 -7.17
CA LYS A 101 14.54 1.86 -8.00
C LYS A 101 13.85 1.35 -9.27
N LYS A 102 14.24 0.18 -9.78
CA LYS A 102 13.64 -0.45 -10.97
C LYS A 102 12.21 -0.97 -10.75
N THR A 103 11.83 -1.22 -9.51
CA THR A 103 10.50 -1.78 -9.12
C THR A 103 9.57 -0.75 -8.50
N PHE A 104 9.81 0.53 -8.77
CA PHE A 104 8.96 1.63 -8.30
C PHE A 104 7.57 1.57 -8.94
N TYR A 105 6.54 1.76 -8.12
CA TYR A 105 5.25 2.19 -8.63
C TYR A 105 5.30 3.72 -8.82
N LEU A 106 4.90 4.19 -10.00
CA LEU A 106 4.53 5.59 -10.19
C LEU A 106 3.13 5.76 -9.58
N LEU A 107 3.09 6.24 -8.34
CA LEU A 107 1.87 6.65 -7.64
C LEU A 107 1.72 8.17 -7.72
#